data_AF-A0A1V3PM65-F1
#
_entry.id   AF-A0A1V3PM65-F1
#
_cell.length_a   1.000
_cell.length_b   1.000
_cell.length_c   1.000
_cell.angle_alpha   90.00
_cell.angle_beta   90.00
_cell.angle_gamma   90.00
#
_symmetry.space_group_name_H-M   'P 1'
#
loop_
_entity.id
_entity.type
_entity.pdbx_description
1 polymer ?
#
loop_
_entity_poly.entity_id
_entity_poly.type
_entity_poly.pdbx_seq_one_letter_code
_entity_poly.pdbx_strand_id
1 'polypeptide(L)'
;MRNLIVAVMSALALSDCATNTVSNTAKPVVVSMTQQVQTQPTTRAITYDMSTRVQPVYPGFDTIYGIQGTVVVMVLVKSDGQVAHARVDKYAAYPELDDAAINAVRQWHFIPGRKNGLAVSGYARIPVNFSVDKWLVPKDWPANYIHARSVLDIHAIPYSSVDDALLAVSTALREPIGFSPSGKIQNFPIRDNQGIVREWWLFADMDSEYAMAVHYVFAGTTAAPEIRVSSLCRGGAGFCDSRTSWLLMGPVFARNSQPSDASSP
;
A
#
# COMPACT_ATOMS: atom_id res chain seq x y z
N MET A 1 34.11 20.42 -51.73
CA MET A 1 32.83 21.12 -52.00
C MET A 1 32.65 22.20 -50.92
N ARG A 2 32.53 23.48 -51.33
CA ARG A 2 32.01 24.69 -50.63
C ARG A 2 32.39 24.86 -49.14
N ASN A 3 33.30 25.72 -48.67
CA ASN A 3 33.81 27.08 -48.98
C ASN A 3 32.93 28.30 -48.59
N LEU A 4 33.61 29.25 -47.89
CA LEU A 4 33.31 30.65 -47.47
C LEU A 4 32.47 30.84 -46.19
N ILE A 5 32.88 31.50 -45.08
CA ILE A 5 33.88 32.54 -44.72
C ILE A 5 33.64 33.96 -45.28
N VAL A 6 33.09 34.82 -44.38
CA VAL A 6 33.48 36.19 -43.91
C VAL A 6 33.61 37.38 -44.89
N ALA A 7 33.21 38.55 -44.34
CA ALA A 7 33.64 39.96 -44.55
C ALA A 7 32.56 40.87 -45.18
N VAL A 8 31.93 41.79 -44.44
CA VAL A 8 32.39 43.14 -43.97
C VAL A 8 32.57 44.14 -45.11
N MET A 9 31.91 45.31 -44.99
CA MET A 9 32.36 46.68 -45.35
C MET A 9 31.13 47.62 -45.38
N SER A 10 31.03 48.64 -44.52
CA SER A 10 31.55 50.02 -44.71
C SER A 10 30.47 50.97 -45.28
N ALA A 11 30.38 52.27 -45.01
CA ALA A 11 30.92 53.18 -44.00
C ALA A 11 30.24 54.57 -44.18
N LEU A 12 30.37 55.42 -43.16
CA LEU A 12 30.52 56.90 -43.17
C LEU A 12 29.32 57.88 -43.24
N ALA A 13 29.58 58.98 -42.50
CA ALA A 13 29.05 60.36 -42.52
C ALA A 13 27.84 60.69 -41.62
N LEU A 14 27.73 61.83 -40.92
CA LEU A 14 28.59 62.97 -40.53
C LEU A 14 27.76 63.84 -39.53
N SER A 15 28.45 64.52 -38.61
CA SER A 15 28.15 65.83 -37.97
C SER A 15 26.85 66.16 -37.20
N ASP A 16 27.08 66.47 -35.90
CA ASP A 16 26.69 67.65 -35.10
C ASP A 16 25.31 68.32 -35.23
N CYS A 17 24.61 68.48 -34.10
CA CYS A 17 24.58 69.76 -33.37
C CYS A 17 23.72 69.71 -32.09
N ALA A 18 24.32 70.27 -31.03
CA ALA A 18 23.77 71.21 -30.06
C ALA A 18 22.69 70.82 -29.03
N THR A 19 22.98 71.36 -27.85
CA THR A 19 22.41 71.29 -26.50
C THR A 19 21.12 72.07 -26.24
N ASN A 20 20.46 71.67 -25.14
CA ASN A 20 19.56 72.42 -24.23
C ASN A 20 18.10 72.59 -24.72
N THR A 21 17.06 72.42 -23.90
CA THR A 21 16.83 73.07 -22.60
C THR A 21 15.79 72.31 -21.77
N VAL A 22 15.94 72.36 -20.44
CA VAL A 22 15.00 71.86 -19.42
C VAL A 22 13.75 72.74 -19.35
N SER A 23 12.55 72.14 -19.27
CA SER A 23 11.47 72.70 -18.44
C SER A 23 10.43 71.64 -18.08
N ASN A 24 10.23 71.56 -16.77
CA ASN A 24 9.47 70.60 -16.03
C ASN A 24 8.01 71.08 -15.93
N THR A 25 7.04 70.24 -16.28
CA THR A 25 5.64 70.44 -15.86
C THR A 25 5.03 69.07 -15.61
N ALA A 26 4.94 68.72 -14.33
CA ALA A 26 4.32 67.50 -13.85
C ALA A 26 2.83 67.48 -14.22
N LYS A 27 2.41 66.44 -14.94
CA LYS A 27 1.00 66.11 -15.23
C LYS A 27 0.46 65.24 -14.08
N PRO A 28 -0.77 65.46 -13.59
CA PRO A 28 -1.29 64.69 -12.46
C PRO A 28 -1.49 63.22 -12.86
N VAL A 29 -0.93 62.32 -12.06
CA VAL A 29 -1.18 60.88 -12.18
C VAL A 29 -2.58 60.61 -11.62
N VAL A 30 -3.54 60.36 -12.52
CA VAL A 30 -4.86 59.84 -12.16
C VAL A 30 -4.68 58.38 -11.76
N VAL A 31 -4.72 58.09 -10.46
CA VAL A 31 -4.72 56.71 -9.97
C VAL A 31 -6.10 56.12 -10.23
N SER A 32 -6.25 55.37 -11.33
CA SER A 32 -7.42 54.53 -11.58
C SER A 32 -7.32 53.28 -10.70
N MET A 33 -7.92 53.32 -9.51
CA MET A 33 -8.15 52.11 -8.71
C MET A 33 -9.51 51.51 -9.10
N THR A 34 -9.54 50.70 -10.15
CA THR A 34 -10.62 49.71 -10.31
C THR A 34 -10.17 48.44 -9.63
N GLN A 35 -10.39 48.35 -8.31
CA GLN A 35 -10.13 47.13 -7.57
C GLN A 35 -11.23 46.12 -7.91
N GLN A 36 -10.91 45.17 -8.80
CA GLN A 36 -11.80 44.05 -9.07
C GLN A 36 -11.92 43.20 -7.80
N VAL A 37 -13.06 43.25 -7.14
CA VAL A 37 -13.44 42.28 -6.12
C VAL A 37 -13.68 40.95 -6.84
N GLN A 38 -12.63 40.16 -7.00
CA GLN A 38 -12.75 38.76 -7.41
C GLN A 38 -13.40 38.00 -6.25
N THR A 39 -14.71 37.78 -6.34
CA THR A 39 -15.43 36.82 -5.49
C THR A 39 -15.01 35.41 -5.92
N GLN A 40 -13.86 34.98 -5.42
CA GLN A 40 -13.39 33.62 -5.63
C GLN A 40 -14.38 32.67 -4.92
N PRO A 41 -15.06 31.76 -5.63
CA PRO A 41 -15.98 30.83 -4.97
C PRO A 41 -15.17 30.01 -3.97
N THR A 42 -15.49 30.15 -2.68
CA THR A 42 -14.85 29.42 -1.58
C THR A 42 -15.27 27.95 -1.66
N THR A 43 -14.66 27.21 -2.59
CA THR A 43 -14.88 25.78 -2.74
C THR A 43 -13.94 25.06 -1.77
N ARG A 44 -14.47 24.53 -0.67
CA ARG A 44 -13.68 23.64 0.22
C ARG A 44 -13.65 22.24 -0.37
N ALA A 45 -12.46 21.65 -0.43
CA ALA A 45 -12.26 20.28 -0.91
C ALA A 45 -12.87 19.25 0.05
N ILE A 46 -13.21 18.07 -0.48
CA ILE A 46 -13.63 16.92 0.32
C ILE A 46 -12.44 16.42 1.14
N THR A 47 -12.63 16.21 2.45
CA THR A 47 -11.62 15.67 3.36
C THR A 47 -12.20 14.60 4.26
N TYR A 48 -11.36 13.93 5.04
CA TYR A 48 -11.75 12.89 5.99
C TYR A 48 -10.72 12.83 7.12
N ASP A 49 -11.16 12.40 8.31
CA ASP A 49 -10.27 12.16 9.44
C ASP A 49 -9.60 10.79 9.29
N MET A 50 -8.27 10.76 9.40
CA MET A 50 -7.51 9.53 9.30
C MET A 50 -7.58 8.66 10.56
N SER A 51 -7.85 9.25 11.72
CA SER A 51 -7.72 8.61 13.03
C SER A 51 -8.95 7.81 13.47
N THR A 52 -10.11 8.10 12.89
CA THR A 52 -11.41 7.54 13.30
C THR A 52 -12.03 6.59 12.27
N ARG A 53 -11.33 6.34 11.15
CA ARG A 53 -11.82 5.52 10.05
C ARG A 53 -11.56 4.04 10.26
N VAL A 54 -12.44 3.20 9.70
CA VAL A 54 -12.21 1.75 9.58
C VAL A 54 -10.96 1.53 8.73
N GLN A 55 -9.92 0.89 9.28
CA GLN A 55 -8.75 0.54 8.48
C GLN A 55 -9.15 -0.48 7.42
N PRO A 56 -8.59 -0.40 6.20
CA PRO A 56 -8.77 -1.46 5.22
C PRO A 56 -8.38 -2.80 5.82
N VAL A 57 -9.32 -3.73 5.81
CA VAL A 57 -9.01 -5.10 6.17
C VAL A 57 -8.09 -5.61 5.08
N TYR A 58 -6.82 -5.77 5.43
CA TYR A 58 -5.87 -6.49 4.61
C TYR A 58 -6.47 -7.87 4.28
N PRO A 59 -6.57 -8.26 3.00
CA PRO A 59 -6.85 -9.66 2.69
C PRO A 59 -5.74 -10.50 3.33
N GLY A 60 -6.09 -11.50 4.12
CA GLY A 60 -5.27 -12.03 5.20
C GLY A 60 -3.82 -12.32 4.80
N PHE A 61 -3.61 -13.30 3.90
CA PHE A 61 -2.27 -13.79 3.52
C PHE A 61 -1.30 -12.73 2.96
N ASP A 62 -1.82 -11.61 2.45
CA ASP A 62 -1.01 -10.58 1.79
C ASP A 62 -0.07 -9.86 2.76
N THR A 63 -0.48 -9.74 4.03
CA THR A 63 0.39 -9.22 5.09
C THR A 63 1.61 -10.11 5.33
N ILE A 64 1.46 -11.43 5.26
CA ILE A 64 2.55 -12.38 5.53
C ILE A 64 3.58 -12.38 4.40
N TYR A 65 3.11 -12.14 3.17
CA TYR A 65 3.93 -12.09 1.97
C TYR A 65 4.46 -10.70 1.63
N GLY A 66 4.30 -9.71 2.50
CA GLY A 66 4.88 -8.40 2.23
C GLY A 66 4.22 -7.70 1.05
N ILE A 67 3.03 -8.14 0.64
CA ILE A 67 2.28 -7.54 -0.45
C ILE A 67 1.82 -6.19 0.05
N GLN A 68 2.41 -5.12 -0.44
CA GLN A 68 2.17 -3.75 -0.02
C GLN A 68 1.79 -2.90 -1.23
N GLY A 69 1.23 -1.72 -0.96
CA GLY A 69 0.99 -0.76 -2.01
C GLY A 69 -0.05 0.28 -1.63
N THR A 70 -0.33 1.16 -2.59
CA THR A 70 -1.36 2.17 -2.47
C THR A 70 -2.39 1.97 -3.56
N VAL A 71 -3.64 1.74 -3.16
CA VAL A 71 -4.80 1.78 -4.05
C VAL A 71 -5.37 3.19 -4.03
N VAL A 72 -5.69 3.77 -5.18
CA VAL A 72 -6.42 5.05 -5.22
C VAL A 72 -7.87 4.78 -5.57
N VAL A 73 -8.77 5.10 -4.64
CA VAL A 73 -10.21 4.94 -4.80
C VAL A 73 -10.84 6.27 -5.18
N MET A 74 -11.60 6.29 -6.28
CA MET A 74 -12.47 7.41 -6.63
C MET A 74 -13.81 7.23 -5.91
N VAL A 75 -14.19 8.19 -5.07
CA VAL A 75 -15.46 8.21 -4.35
C VAL A 75 -16.34 9.35 -4.78
N LEU A 76 -17.65 9.10 -4.86
CA LEU A 76 -18.68 10.13 -4.88
C LEU A 76 -19.18 10.34 -3.45
N VAL A 77 -18.86 11.49 -2.86
CA VAL A 77 -19.33 11.88 -1.53
C VAL A 77 -20.60 12.71 -1.70
N LYS A 78 -21.65 12.36 -0.95
CA LYS A 78 -22.92 13.11 -0.87
C LYS A 78 -22.76 14.35 0.01
N SER A 79 -23.69 15.29 -0.08
CA SER A 79 -23.72 16.48 0.79
C SER A 79 -23.87 16.17 2.29
N ASP A 80 -24.24 14.95 2.65
CA ASP A 80 -24.31 14.44 4.02
C ASP A 80 -23.00 13.77 4.50
N GLY A 81 -21.95 13.73 3.66
CA GLY A 81 -20.68 13.11 3.98
C GLY A 81 -20.61 11.59 3.72
N GLN A 82 -21.71 10.95 3.32
CA GLN A 82 -21.72 9.52 3.00
C GLN A 82 -21.21 9.24 1.59
N VAL A 83 -20.63 8.06 1.38
CA VAL A 83 -20.23 7.59 0.05
C VAL A 83 -21.45 7.08 -0.71
N ALA A 84 -21.72 7.64 -1.90
CA ALA A 84 -22.74 7.14 -2.83
C ALA A 84 -22.20 6.12 -3.84
N HIS A 85 -20.94 6.27 -4.23
CA HIS A 85 -20.28 5.37 -5.19
C HIS A 85 -18.79 5.32 -4.91
N ALA A 86 -18.17 4.16 -5.12
CA ALA A 86 -16.73 3.96 -4.97
C ALA A 86 -16.24 2.99 -6.05
N ARG A 87 -15.15 3.36 -6.72
CA ARG A 87 -14.46 2.54 -7.73
C ARG A 87 -12.95 2.77 -7.65
N VAL A 88 -12.16 1.80 -8.10
CA VAL A 88 -10.70 1.97 -8.19
C VAL A 88 -10.37 2.91 -9.35
N ASP A 89 -9.54 3.91 -9.08
CA ASP A 89 -8.98 4.87 -10.04
C ASP A 89 -7.55 4.49 -10.43
N LYS A 90 -6.78 4.00 -9.45
CA LYS A 90 -5.46 3.39 -9.65
C LYS A 90 -5.40 2.08 -8.89
N TYR A 91 -5.31 0.99 -9.64
CA TYR A 91 -5.17 -0.37 -9.12
C TYR A 91 -3.82 -0.53 -8.42
N ALA A 92 -3.80 -1.33 -7.35
CA ALA A 92 -2.55 -1.84 -6.81
C ALA A 92 -1.91 -2.83 -7.80
N ALA A 93 -0.68 -3.25 -7.48
CA ALA A 93 -0.07 -4.39 -8.15
C ALA A 93 -0.81 -5.72 -7.86
N TYR A 94 -1.74 -5.72 -6.90
CA TYR A 94 -2.42 -6.89 -6.35
C TYR A 94 -3.93 -6.61 -6.28
N PRO A 95 -4.77 -7.30 -7.09
CA PRO A 95 -6.21 -7.06 -7.17
C PRO A 95 -6.95 -7.18 -5.83
N GLU A 96 -6.43 -7.99 -4.92
CA GLU A 96 -7.05 -8.25 -3.62
C GLU A 96 -7.01 -7.00 -2.71
N LEU A 97 -5.98 -6.17 -2.89
CA LEU A 97 -5.90 -4.87 -2.21
C LEU A 97 -6.96 -3.89 -2.74
N ASP A 98 -7.36 -4.02 -4.00
CA ASP A 98 -8.34 -3.12 -4.64
C ASP A 98 -9.73 -3.29 -4.02
N ASP A 99 -10.19 -4.54 -3.87
CA ASP A 99 -11.47 -4.85 -3.24
C ASP A 99 -11.48 -4.47 -1.76
N ALA A 100 -10.38 -4.76 -1.04
CA ALA A 100 -10.20 -4.33 0.34
C ALA A 100 -10.27 -2.80 0.50
N ALA A 101 -9.65 -2.05 -0.42
CA ALA A 101 -9.68 -0.60 -0.41
C ALA A 101 -11.08 -0.04 -0.65
N ILE A 102 -11.82 -0.59 -1.62
CA ILE A 102 -13.22 -0.19 -1.88
C ILE A 102 -14.08 -0.45 -0.65
N ASN A 103 -13.98 -1.65 -0.07
CA ASN A 103 -14.79 -2.06 1.08
C ASN A 103 -14.52 -1.19 2.31
N ALA A 104 -13.27 -0.79 2.53
CA ALA A 104 -12.89 0.12 3.61
C ALA A 104 -13.49 1.51 3.39
N VAL A 105 -13.22 2.10 2.22
CA VAL A 105 -13.58 3.48 1.90
C VAL A 105 -15.08 3.70 1.89
N ARG A 106 -15.88 2.69 1.50
CA ARG A 106 -17.35 2.73 1.57
C ARG A 106 -17.89 2.93 2.99
N GLN A 107 -17.13 2.55 4.01
CA GLN A 107 -17.52 2.68 5.42
C GLN A 107 -17.08 4.02 6.03
N TRP A 108 -16.28 4.81 5.31
CA TRP A 108 -15.77 6.07 5.83
C TRP A 108 -16.82 7.18 5.74
N HIS A 109 -16.74 8.11 6.68
CA HIS A 109 -17.53 9.33 6.65
C HIS A 109 -16.62 10.50 6.26
N PHE A 110 -17.07 11.29 5.29
CA PHE A 110 -16.30 12.39 4.71
C PHE A 110 -16.88 13.74 5.11
N ILE A 111 -16.01 14.74 5.16
CA ILE A 111 -16.44 16.14 5.18
C ILE A 111 -16.75 16.51 3.72
N PRO A 112 -18.02 16.78 3.37
CA PRO A 112 -18.39 17.08 1.99
C PRO A 112 -17.78 18.39 1.52
N GLY A 113 -17.60 18.50 0.21
CA GLY A 113 -17.19 19.75 -0.40
C GLY A 113 -18.22 20.84 -0.12
N ARG A 114 -17.79 22.10 -0.07
CA ARG A 114 -18.72 23.24 0.08
C ARG A 114 -18.66 24.16 -1.12
N LYS A 115 -19.82 24.66 -1.57
CA LYS A 115 -19.94 25.73 -2.57
C LYS A 115 -20.83 26.82 -1.98
N ASN A 116 -20.32 28.05 -1.90
CA ASN A 116 -21.02 29.20 -1.30
C ASN A 116 -21.54 28.89 0.12
N GLY A 117 -20.74 28.17 0.93
CA GLY A 117 -21.10 27.78 2.29
C GLY A 117 -22.01 26.55 2.41
N LEU A 118 -22.62 26.08 1.31
CA LEU A 118 -23.51 24.92 1.29
C LEU A 118 -22.74 23.64 0.98
N ALA A 119 -23.05 22.55 1.68
CA ALA A 119 -22.48 21.24 1.39
C ALA A 119 -23.00 20.72 0.04
N VAL A 120 -22.09 20.25 -0.81
CA VAL A 120 -22.40 19.75 -2.16
C VAL A 120 -21.75 18.40 -2.36
N SER A 121 -22.42 17.54 -3.14
CA SER A 121 -21.85 16.27 -3.56
C SER A 121 -20.67 16.49 -4.51
N GLY A 122 -19.67 15.62 -4.45
CA GLY A 122 -18.49 15.74 -5.30
C GLY A 122 -17.64 14.48 -5.32
N TYR A 123 -16.73 14.42 -6.29
CA TYR A 123 -15.77 13.34 -6.42
C TYR A 123 -14.47 13.64 -5.68
N ALA A 124 -13.89 12.63 -5.05
CA ALA A 124 -12.57 12.70 -4.42
C ALA A 124 -11.74 11.45 -4.71
N ARG A 125 -10.42 11.62 -4.80
CA ARG A 125 -9.43 10.53 -4.92
C ARG A 125 -8.82 10.25 -3.57
N ILE A 126 -8.96 9.03 -3.10
CA ILE A 126 -8.59 8.61 -1.75
C ILE A 126 -7.46 7.57 -1.84
N PRO A 127 -6.22 7.91 -1.44
CA PRO A 127 -5.16 6.93 -1.35
C PRO A 127 -5.39 6.04 -0.12
N VAL A 128 -5.39 4.72 -0.36
CA VAL A 128 -5.50 3.69 0.65
C VAL A 128 -4.18 2.93 0.70
N ASN A 129 -3.43 3.09 1.79
CA ASN A 129 -2.10 2.51 1.94
C ASN A 129 -2.18 1.17 2.68
N PHE A 130 -1.54 0.16 2.11
CA PHE A 130 -1.33 -1.16 2.68
C PHE A 130 0.15 -1.32 3.03
N SER A 131 0.45 -1.43 4.33
CA SER A 131 1.78 -1.69 4.86
C SER A 131 1.77 -2.94 5.74
N VAL A 132 2.83 -3.73 5.68
CA VAL A 132 2.96 -4.92 6.54
C VAL A 132 3.56 -4.54 7.88
N ASP A 133 2.83 -4.80 8.96
CA ASP A 133 3.33 -4.65 10.32
C ASP A 133 4.18 -5.85 10.75
N LYS A 134 5.21 -5.58 11.57
CA LYS A 134 6.23 -6.57 12.00
C LYS A 134 5.72 -7.66 12.97
N TRP A 135 4.45 -7.65 13.35
CA TRP A 135 3.89 -8.54 14.39
C TRP A 135 3.74 -10.01 13.96
N LEU A 136 3.93 -10.32 12.67
CA LEU A 136 3.81 -11.66 12.10
C LEU A 136 5.09 -12.50 12.23
N VAL A 137 6.15 -11.96 12.85
CA VAL A 137 7.41 -12.69 13.08
C VAL A 137 7.39 -13.31 14.48
N PRO A 138 7.49 -14.64 14.63
CA PRO A 138 7.74 -15.25 15.92
C PRO A 138 9.01 -14.64 16.51
N LYS A 139 8.92 -14.16 17.75
CA LYS A 139 10.05 -13.51 18.44
C LYS A 139 11.34 -14.36 18.40
N ASP A 140 11.18 -15.69 18.40
CA ASP A 140 12.28 -16.65 18.41
C ASP A 140 12.56 -17.24 17.02
N TRP A 141 12.33 -16.46 15.95
CA TRP A 141 12.60 -16.93 14.59
C TRP A 141 14.06 -17.41 14.45
N PRO A 142 14.30 -18.66 14.02
CA PRO A 142 15.66 -19.19 13.95
C PRO A 142 16.51 -18.42 12.95
N ALA A 143 17.64 -17.87 13.40
CA ALA A 143 18.51 -17.05 12.55
C ALA A 143 19.02 -17.78 11.31
N ASN A 144 19.25 -19.10 11.40
CA ASN A 144 19.68 -19.92 10.28
C ASN A 144 18.57 -20.15 9.23
N TYR A 145 17.30 -19.91 9.56
CA TYR A 145 16.17 -20.10 8.62
C TYR A 145 15.85 -18.84 7.80
N ILE A 146 16.58 -17.74 8.00
CA ILE A 146 16.43 -16.50 7.20
C ILE A 146 16.79 -16.72 5.72
N HIS A 147 17.60 -17.75 5.40
CA HIS A 147 18.01 -18.11 4.04
C HIS A 147 17.55 -19.52 3.64
N ALA A 148 16.47 -20.02 4.26
CA ALA A 148 15.98 -21.36 3.96
C ALA A 148 15.38 -21.45 2.56
N ARG A 149 15.56 -22.62 1.92
CA ARG A 149 14.83 -22.94 0.69
C ARG A 149 13.41 -23.36 1.06
N SER A 150 12.42 -22.66 0.54
CA SER A 150 11.03 -23.10 0.57
C SER A 150 10.80 -24.21 -0.45
N VAL A 151 10.15 -25.30 -0.03
CA VAL A 151 9.76 -26.41 -0.93
C VAL A 151 8.29 -26.75 -0.70
N LEU A 152 7.58 -27.07 -1.78
CA LEU A 152 6.22 -27.60 -1.67
C LEU A 152 6.29 -28.97 -1.00
N ASP A 153 5.58 -29.14 0.11
CA ASP A 153 5.37 -30.47 0.66
C ASP A 153 4.25 -31.15 -0.12
N ILE A 154 4.59 -32.25 -0.79
CA ILE A 154 3.66 -33.02 -1.60
C ILE A 154 2.79 -33.97 -0.76
N HIS A 155 3.10 -34.10 0.54
CA HIS A 155 2.27 -34.87 1.44
C HIS A 155 1.00 -34.09 1.76
N ALA A 156 -0.13 -34.80 1.76
CA ALA A 156 -1.39 -34.20 2.16
C ALA A 156 -1.29 -33.74 3.62
N ILE A 157 -1.81 -32.54 3.88
CA ILE A 157 -2.12 -32.12 5.24
C ILE A 157 -3.10 -33.15 5.83
N PRO A 158 -2.93 -33.60 7.08
CA PRO A 158 -3.78 -34.64 7.69
C PRO A 158 -5.25 -34.23 7.93
N TYR A 159 -5.66 -33.06 7.44
CA TYR A 159 -6.99 -32.49 7.58
C TYR A 159 -7.61 -32.27 6.20
N SER A 160 -8.92 -32.50 6.09
CA SER A 160 -9.68 -32.32 4.86
C SER A 160 -10.15 -30.88 4.62
N SER A 161 -10.14 -30.04 5.66
CA SER A 161 -10.62 -28.67 5.57
C SER A 161 -9.83 -27.72 6.48
N VAL A 162 -9.90 -26.43 6.17
CA VAL A 162 -9.25 -25.36 6.93
C VAL A 162 -9.77 -25.29 8.37
N ASP A 163 -11.08 -25.48 8.58
CA ASP A 163 -11.68 -25.43 9.92
C ASP A 163 -11.24 -26.60 10.79
N ASP A 164 -11.15 -27.81 10.23
CA ASP A 164 -10.69 -29.01 10.94
C ASP A 164 -9.24 -28.83 11.42
N ALA A 165 -8.39 -28.26 10.57
CA ALA A 165 -7.01 -27.95 10.91
C ALA A 165 -6.93 -26.91 12.05
N LEU A 166 -7.72 -25.83 11.99
CA LEU A 166 -7.72 -24.79 13.03
C LEU A 166 -8.17 -25.34 14.39
N LEU A 167 -9.25 -26.12 14.41
CA LEU A 167 -9.79 -26.70 15.63
C LEU A 167 -8.78 -27.65 16.30
N ALA A 168 -8.09 -28.47 15.51
CA ALA A 168 -7.08 -29.39 16.02
C ALA A 168 -5.87 -28.64 16.62
N VAL A 169 -5.35 -27.63 15.91
CA VAL A 169 -4.18 -26.87 16.36
C VAL A 169 -4.49 -26.05 17.61
N SER A 170 -5.63 -25.36 17.67
CA SER A 170 -6.04 -24.56 18.85
C SER A 170 -6.23 -25.43 20.11
N THR A 171 -6.64 -26.68 19.93
CA THR A 171 -6.73 -27.64 21.05
C THR A 171 -5.35 -28.06 21.54
N ALA A 172 -4.40 -28.27 20.62
CA ALA A 172 -3.03 -28.67 20.92
C ALA A 172 -2.19 -27.53 21.53
N LEU A 173 -2.46 -26.29 21.13
CA LEU A 173 -1.70 -25.10 21.53
C LEU A 173 -2.64 -24.08 22.18
N ARG A 174 -2.62 -24.04 23.52
CA ARG A 174 -3.51 -23.17 24.31
C ARG A 174 -3.14 -21.68 24.27
N GLU A 175 -2.00 -21.30 23.69
CA GLU A 175 -1.53 -19.92 23.61
C GLU A 175 -1.14 -19.55 22.15
N PRO A 176 -2.07 -19.04 21.33
CA PRO A 176 -1.73 -18.50 20.02
C PRO A 176 -0.77 -17.32 20.17
N ILE A 177 0.36 -17.36 19.46
CA ILE A 177 1.31 -16.24 19.44
C ILE A 177 0.91 -15.28 18.34
N GLY A 178 0.10 -14.28 18.69
CA GLY A 178 -0.19 -13.13 17.84
C GLY A 178 -1.52 -13.23 17.10
N PHE A 179 -2.38 -12.25 17.38
CA PHE A 179 -3.54 -11.92 16.56
C PHE A 179 -3.16 -10.74 15.65
N SER A 180 -3.54 -10.80 14.38
CA SER A 180 -3.64 -9.56 13.60
C SER A 180 -4.62 -8.61 14.32
N PRO A 181 -4.39 -7.28 14.34
CA PRO A 181 -5.38 -6.31 14.81
C PRO A 181 -6.76 -6.48 14.15
N SER A 182 -6.82 -7.07 12.95
CA SER A 182 -8.06 -7.39 12.24
C SER A 182 -8.73 -8.70 12.66
N GLY A 183 -8.09 -9.53 13.52
CA GLY A 183 -8.57 -10.87 13.90
C GLY A 183 -8.51 -11.91 12.78
N LYS A 184 -8.09 -11.53 11.57
CA LYS A 184 -8.10 -12.38 10.37
C LYS A 184 -6.95 -13.38 10.28
N ILE A 185 -5.90 -13.24 11.09
CA ILE A 185 -4.73 -14.12 11.05
C ILE A 185 -4.48 -14.70 12.44
N GLN A 186 -4.30 -16.01 12.50
CA GLN A 186 -3.95 -16.76 13.71
C GLN A 186 -2.68 -17.58 13.47
N ASN A 187 -1.76 -17.53 14.43
CA ASN A 187 -0.44 -18.15 14.34
C ASN A 187 -0.20 -19.10 15.51
N PHE A 188 0.22 -20.32 15.19
CA PHE A 188 0.40 -21.40 16.14
C PHE A 188 1.74 -22.10 15.90
N PRO A 189 2.82 -21.67 16.58
CA PRO A 189 4.10 -22.35 16.51
C PRO A 189 4.08 -23.60 17.39
N ILE A 190 4.41 -24.75 16.80
CA ILE A 190 4.58 -26.02 17.49
C ILE A 190 6.08 -26.17 17.80
N ARG A 191 6.40 -26.38 19.07
CA ARG A 191 7.78 -26.45 19.57
C ARG A 191 8.10 -27.86 20.07
N ASP A 192 9.37 -28.25 19.93
CA ASP A 192 9.87 -29.46 20.60
C ASP A 192 10.07 -29.25 22.11
N ASN A 193 10.54 -30.29 22.80
CA ASN A 193 10.81 -30.23 24.25
C ASN A 193 11.95 -29.27 24.65
N GLN A 194 12.71 -28.75 23.68
CA GLN A 194 13.74 -27.73 23.88
C GLN A 194 13.22 -26.31 23.57
N GLY A 195 11.94 -26.18 23.21
CA GLY A 195 11.31 -24.90 22.87
C GLY A 195 11.61 -24.40 21.46
N ILE A 196 12.27 -25.21 20.63
CA ILE A 196 12.58 -24.86 19.24
C ILE A 196 11.34 -25.07 18.38
N VAL A 197 10.97 -24.07 17.58
CA VAL A 197 9.85 -24.17 16.65
C VAL A 197 10.20 -25.21 15.56
N ARG A 198 9.40 -26.28 15.49
CA ARG A 198 9.53 -27.36 14.49
C ARG A 198 8.46 -27.29 13.43
N GLU A 199 7.29 -26.79 13.79
CA GLU A 199 6.23 -26.53 12.85
C GLU A 199 5.57 -25.20 13.17
N TRP A 200 4.95 -24.60 12.17
CA TRP A 200 4.15 -23.41 12.36
C TRP A 200 2.90 -23.49 11.50
N TRP A 201 1.76 -23.39 12.17
CA TRP A 201 0.47 -23.26 11.54
C TRP A 201 0.06 -21.80 11.45
N LEU A 202 -0.36 -21.40 10.24
CA LEU A 202 -0.91 -20.10 9.97
C LEU A 202 -2.30 -20.26 9.38
N PHE A 203 -3.27 -19.57 9.96
CA PHE A 203 -4.64 -19.53 9.48
C PHE A 203 -4.99 -18.10 9.10
N ALA A 204 -5.54 -17.89 7.91
CA ALA A 204 -6.04 -16.57 7.51
C ALA A 204 -7.47 -16.62 6.97
N ASP A 205 -8.19 -15.53 7.18
CA ASP A 205 -9.52 -15.25 6.63
C ASP A 205 -10.57 -16.34 6.93
N MET A 206 -10.43 -16.97 8.11
CA MET A 206 -11.21 -18.13 8.56
C MET A 206 -12.73 -17.96 8.52
N ASP A 207 -13.22 -16.72 8.63
CA ASP A 207 -14.62 -16.34 8.62
C ASP A 207 -15.13 -15.92 7.22
N SER A 208 -14.38 -16.23 6.17
CA SER A 208 -14.71 -15.90 4.78
C SER A 208 -14.57 -17.10 3.85
N GLU A 209 -15.03 -16.93 2.61
CA GLU A 209 -14.84 -17.94 1.55
C GLU A 209 -13.38 -18.10 1.10
N TYR A 210 -12.49 -17.20 1.54
CA TYR A 210 -11.06 -17.21 1.24
C TYR A 210 -10.23 -17.87 2.35
N ALA A 211 -10.87 -18.57 3.28
CA ALA A 211 -10.21 -19.20 4.42
C ALA A 211 -9.07 -20.11 3.95
N MET A 212 -7.92 -19.99 4.60
CA MET A 212 -6.72 -20.74 4.22
C MET A 212 -5.94 -21.14 5.48
N ALA A 213 -5.40 -22.35 5.47
CA ALA A 213 -4.47 -22.86 6.47
C ALA A 213 -3.16 -23.20 5.77
N VAL A 214 -2.04 -22.81 6.37
CA VAL A 214 -0.70 -23.10 5.86
C VAL A 214 0.10 -23.74 6.97
N HIS A 215 0.74 -24.85 6.63
CA HIS A 215 1.59 -25.62 7.53
C HIS A 215 3.03 -25.53 7.04
N TYR A 216 3.86 -24.92 7.88
CA TYR A 216 5.30 -24.86 7.69
C TYR A 216 5.96 -25.93 8.55
N VAL A 217 6.82 -26.75 7.95
CA VAL A 217 7.69 -27.71 8.67
C VAL A 217 9.13 -27.27 8.50
N PHE A 218 9.83 -27.06 9.62
CA PHE A 218 11.21 -26.62 9.66
C PHE A 218 12.15 -27.82 9.63
N ALA A 219 12.86 -27.97 8.52
CA ALA A 219 13.67 -29.15 8.22
C ALA A 219 15.06 -28.78 7.65
N GLY A 220 15.78 -29.81 7.21
CA GLY A 220 17.11 -29.66 6.62
C GLY A 220 18.23 -29.64 7.65
N THR A 221 19.35 -29.01 7.29
CA THR A 221 20.54 -28.92 8.14
C THR A 221 20.92 -27.46 8.34
N THR A 222 21.80 -27.17 9.31
CA THR A 222 22.30 -25.79 9.50
C THR A 222 22.97 -25.23 8.25
N ALA A 223 23.64 -26.06 7.44
CA ALA A 223 24.30 -25.64 6.21
C ALA A 223 23.36 -25.57 4.99
N ALA A 224 22.21 -26.23 5.06
CA ALA A 224 21.19 -26.25 4.00
C ALA A 224 19.79 -26.32 4.64
N PRO A 225 19.30 -25.20 5.20
CA PRO A 225 18.00 -25.15 5.85
C PRO A 225 16.86 -25.21 4.83
N GLU A 226 15.80 -25.93 5.17
CA GLU A 226 14.63 -26.12 4.31
C GLU A 226 13.34 -25.82 5.08
N ILE A 227 12.41 -25.12 4.45
CA ILE A 227 11.05 -24.93 4.96
C ILE A 227 10.12 -25.67 4.00
N ARG A 228 9.47 -26.72 4.49
CA ARG A 228 8.44 -27.42 3.72
C ARG A 228 7.12 -26.73 3.97
N VAL A 229 6.38 -26.48 2.89
CA VAL A 229 5.14 -25.70 2.92
C VAL A 229 4.02 -26.52 2.30
N SER A 230 2.92 -26.67 3.02
CA SER A 230 1.66 -27.22 2.49
C SER A 230 0.49 -26.32 2.86
N SER A 231 -0.62 -26.41 2.14
CA SER A 231 -1.80 -25.57 2.39
C SER A 231 -3.13 -26.28 2.17
N LEU A 232 -4.12 -25.85 2.97
CA LEU A 232 -5.53 -26.06 2.71
C LEU A 232 -6.15 -24.72 2.35
N CYS A 233 -7.00 -24.72 1.33
CA CYS A 233 -7.62 -23.52 0.82
C CYS A 233 -9.10 -23.78 0.59
N ARG A 234 -9.93 -22.94 1.19
CA ARG A 234 -11.34 -22.78 0.84
C ARG A 234 -11.37 -21.73 -0.26
N GLY A 235 -11.89 -22.08 -1.43
CA GLY A 235 -11.92 -21.20 -2.59
C GLY A 235 -11.95 -21.97 -3.91
N GLY A 236 -12.13 -21.24 -5.02
CA GLY A 236 -12.01 -21.81 -6.37
C GLY A 236 -10.55 -22.14 -6.72
N ALA A 237 -10.35 -23.11 -7.61
CA ALA A 237 -9.02 -23.62 -7.99
C ALA A 237 -8.03 -22.50 -8.36
N GLY A 238 -8.44 -21.54 -9.19
CA GLY A 238 -7.56 -20.43 -9.60
C GLY A 238 -7.09 -19.54 -8.46
N PHE A 239 -7.92 -19.31 -7.43
CA PHE A 239 -7.52 -18.58 -6.23
C PHE A 239 -6.49 -19.38 -5.44
N CYS A 240 -6.80 -20.65 -5.16
CA CYS A 240 -5.91 -21.52 -4.38
C CYS A 240 -4.56 -21.76 -5.06
N ASP A 241 -4.53 -21.91 -6.39
CA ASP A 241 -3.29 -22.07 -7.17
C ASP A 241 -2.42 -20.81 -7.11
N SER A 242 -3.02 -19.64 -7.35
CA SER A 242 -2.33 -18.35 -7.25
C SER A 242 -1.72 -18.17 -5.85
N ARG A 243 -2.50 -18.42 -4.80
CA ARG A 243 -2.04 -18.31 -3.42
C ARG A 243 -0.91 -19.29 -3.10
N THR A 244 -1.02 -20.54 -3.53
CA THR A 244 0.02 -21.56 -3.32
C THR A 244 1.37 -21.18 -3.92
N SER A 245 1.38 -20.52 -5.09
CA SER A 245 2.62 -19.99 -5.68
C SER A 245 3.32 -18.97 -4.77
N TRP A 246 2.57 -18.11 -4.09
CA TRP A 246 3.13 -17.15 -3.12
C TRP A 246 3.66 -17.85 -1.88
N LEU A 247 3.02 -18.94 -1.44
CA LEU A 247 3.51 -19.73 -0.31
C LEU A 247 4.92 -20.25 -0.54
N LEU A 248 5.23 -20.66 -1.77
CA LEU A 248 6.55 -21.16 -2.16
C LEU A 248 7.64 -20.09 -2.16
N MET A 249 7.29 -18.81 -2.20
CA MET A 249 8.27 -17.77 -1.96
C MET A 249 8.71 -17.75 -0.49
N GLY A 250 7.88 -18.27 0.42
CA GLY A 250 8.10 -18.17 1.86
C GLY A 250 7.70 -16.79 2.41
N PRO A 251 7.49 -16.69 3.74
CA PRO A 251 7.15 -15.42 4.37
C PRO A 251 8.31 -14.40 4.29
N VAL A 252 8.03 -13.09 4.39
CA VAL A 252 9.05 -12.02 4.25
C VAL A 252 10.30 -12.26 5.10
N PHE A 253 10.13 -12.63 6.37
CA PHE A 253 11.24 -12.84 7.30
C PHE A 253 12.09 -14.08 7.00
N ALA A 254 11.59 -15.01 6.17
CA ALA A 254 12.31 -16.19 5.70
C ALA A 254 12.90 -16.02 4.29
N ARG A 255 12.61 -14.89 3.62
CA ARG A 255 13.06 -14.59 2.25
C ARG A 255 14.32 -13.73 2.17
N ASN A 256 14.76 -13.14 3.28
CA ASN A 256 15.77 -12.09 3.21
C ASN A 256 17.14 -12.62 2.76
N SER A 257 17.49 -12.34 1.51
CA SER A 257 18.86 -12.01 1.10
C SER A 257 18.90 -10.52 0.71
N GLN A 258 19.03 -9.62 1.68
CA GLN A 258 19.69 -8.34 1.43
C GLN A 258 20.72 -8.10 2.54
N PRO A 259 21.97 -7.76 2.18
CA PRO A 259 22.86 -7.08 3.12
C PRO A 259 22.11 -5.85 3.62
N SER A 260 22.25 -5.54 4.90
CA SER A 260 21.98 -4.19 5.41
C SER A 260 22.43 -3.15 4.39
N ASP A 261 21.59 -2.16 4.09
CA ASP A 261 21.96 -0.97 3.34
C ASP A 261 23.31 -0.43 3.86
N ALA A 262 24.38 -0.80 3.16
CA ALA A 262 25.63 -0.09 3.17
C ALA A 262 25.44 1.10 2.23
N SER A 263 24.66 2.09 2.66
CA SER A 263 24.69 3.49 2.21
C SER A 263 23.43 4.21 2.69
N SER A 264 23.56 4.93 3.80
CA SER A 264 22.88 6.23 3.89
C SER A 264 23.96 7.31 3.72
N PRO A 265 23.70 8.33 2.87
CA PRO A 265 24.62 9.43 2.62
C PRO A 265 24.82 10.34 3.83
#